data_AF-A0A8H8R5A4-F1
#
_entry.id   AF-A0A8H8R5A4-F1
#
_cell.length_a   1.000
_cell.length_b   1.000
_cell.length_c   1.000
_cell.angle_alpha   90.00
_cell.angle_beta   90.00
_cell.angle_gamma   90.00
#
_symmetry.space_group_name_H-M   'P 1'
#
loop_
_entity.id
_entity.type
_entity.pdbx_description
1 polymer ?
#
loop_
_entity_poly.entity_id
_entity_poly.type
_entity_poly.pdbx_seq_one_letter_code
_entity_poly.pdbx_strand_id
1 'polypeptide(L)'
;MSQRPLIKGPLRAPLSEPYNDSYTQAPSSKNEVKVSVKRAHVMVVEVTHEAFAQPFLNPSIIQERIKDDRQWRIAQEKEKAKEPDAASSSQAH
;
A
#
# COMPACT_ATOMS: atom_id res chain seq x y z
N MET A 1 24.31 13.10 15.10
CA MET A 1 23.59 13.64 13.95
C MET A 1 23.72 15.16 13.99
N SER A 2 24.64 15.75 13.23
CA SER A 2 24.82 17.22 13.21
C SER A 2 23.67 17.84 12.41
N GLN A 3 22.92 18.75 13.04
CA GLN A 3 21.84 19.48 12.37
C GLN A 3 22.45 20.58 11.49
N ARG A 4 22.05 20.64 10.22
CA ARG A 4 22.45 21.73 9.31
C ARG A 4 21.69 23.00 9.71
N PRO A 5 22.35 24.16 9.86
CA PRO A 5 21.66 25.39 10.21
C PRO A 5 20.70 25.82 9.09
N LEU A 6 19.49 26.22 9.48
CA LEU A 6 18.46 26.72 8.56
C LEU A 6 18.88 28.11 8.03
N ILE A 7 18.93 28.25 6.70
CA ILE A 7 19.21 29.52 6.04
C ILE A 7 17.93 30.34 6.02
N LYS A 8 17.92 31.51 6.68
CA LYS A 8 16.81 32.46 6.64
C LYS A 8 16.98 33.39 5.44
N GLY A 9 15.94 33.53 4.61
CA GLY A 9 15.92 34.42 3.46
C GLY A 9 14.82 34.06 2.45
N PRO A 10 14.63 34.87 1.40
CA PRO A 10 13.75 34.51 0.30
C PRO A 10 14.21 33.19 -0.34
N LEU A 11 13.25 32.40 -0.82
CA LEU A 11 13.52 31.13 -1.49
C LEU A 11 14.51 31.36 -2.64
N ARG A 12 15.64 30.66 -2.59
CA ARG A 12 16.60 30.63 -3.69
C ARG A 12 16.29 29.45 -4.59
N ALA A 13 16.43 29.65 -5.89
CA ALA A 13 16.41 28.54 -6.83
C ALA A 13 17.52 27.53 -6.46
N PRO A 14 17.29 26.23 -6.64
CA PRO A 14 18.33 25.23 -6.46
C PRO A 14 19.51 25.57 -7.38
N LEU A 15 20.73 25.42 -6.86
CA LEU A 15 21.92 25.53 -7.68
C LEU A 15 21.88 24.40 -8.70
N SER A 16 21.97 24.72 -10.00
CA SER A 16 22.18 23.70 -11.01
C SER A 16 23.56 23.10 -10.76
N GLU A 17 23.64 21.88 -10.24
CA GLU A 17 24.89 21.14 -10.23
C GLU A 17 25.28 20.90 -11.70
N PRO A 18 26.40 21.44 -12.18
CA PRO A 18 26.92 21.01 -13.46
C PRO A 18 27.38 19.58 -13.27
N TYR A 19 26.83 18.67 -14.08
CA TYR A 19 27.26 17.29 -14.18
C TYR A 19 26.71 16.36 -13.06
N ASN A 20 25.45 15.96 -13.20
CA ASN A 20 25.09 14.62 -12.75
C ASN A 20 25.74 13.63 -13.72
N ASP A 21 26.79 12.95 -13.26
CA ASP A 21 27.24 11.73 -13.92
C ASP A 21 26.11 10.71 -13.86
N SER A 22 25.65 10.30 -15.04
CA SER A 22 24.95 9.03 -15.31
C SER A 22 23.41 9.02 -15.28
N TYR A 23 22.77 9.47 -16.37
CA TYR A 23 21.56 8.80 -16.88
C TYR A 23 21.87 7.67 -17.86
N THR A 24 23.12 7.60 -18.33
CA THR A 24 23.60 6.58 -19.25
C THR A 24 24.64 5.74 -18.52
N GLN A 25 24.24 4.55 -18.09
CA GLN A 25 25.17 3.49 -17.73
C GLN A 25 25.90 3.06 -19.01
N ALA A 26 27.23 2.95 -18.96
CA ALA A 26 27.98 2.36 -20.05
C ALA A 26 27.60 0.88 -20.20
N PRO A 27 27.47 0.35 -21.44
CA PRO A 27 27.07 -1.03 -21.64
C PRO A 27 27.98 -1.99 -20.89
N SER A 28 27.41 -2.90 -20.10
CA SER A 28 28.20 -3.85 -19.30
C SER A 28 28.64 -5.06 -20.12
N SER A 29 28.05 -5.28 -21.30
CA SER A 29 28.32 -6.44 -22.16
C SER A 29 28.44 -6.09 -23.65
N LYS A 30 29.24 -6.88 -24.39
CA LYS A 30 29.47 -6.71 -25.83
C LYS A 30 28.24 -7.02 -26.70
N ASN A 31 27.21 -7.65 -26.13
CA ASN A 31 25.97 -8.02 -26.81
C ASN A 31 24.82 -7.06 -26.49
N GLU A 32 25.09 -5.95 -25.81
CA GLU A 32 24.06 -4.98 -25.47
C GLU A 32 23.59 -4.26 -26.73
N VAL A 33 22.42 -4.69 -27.23
CA VAL A 33 21.78 -4.10 -28.41
C VAL A 33 21.25 -2.72 -28.02
N LYS A 34 21.97 -1.67 -28.38
CA LYS A 34 21.46 -0.30 -28.27
C LYS A 34 20.33 -0.10 -29.28
N VAL A 35 19.10 -0.13 -28.80
CA VAL A 35 17.93 0.30 -29.58
C VAL A 35 17.98 1.82 -29.70
N SER A 36 18.64 2.29 -30.75
CA SER A 36 18.51 3.67 -31.21
C SER A 36 17.08 3.86 -31.69
N VAL A 37 16.23 4.41 -30.83
CA VAL A 37 14.91 4.89 -31.25
C VAL A 37 15.17 6.13 -32.10
N LYS A 38 15.41 5.93 -33.40
CA LYS A 38 15.20 6.99 -34.41
C LYS A 38 13.84 7.58 -34.10
N ARG A 39 13.69 8.92 -34.15
CA ARG A 39 12.48 9.72 -33.85
C ARG A 39 11.20 9.19 -34.53
N ALA A 40 10.78 7.99 -34.18
CA ALA A 40 9.46 7.47 -34.39
C ALA A 40 8.62 8.26 -33.41
N HIS A 41 7.61 8.92 -33.95
CA HIS A 41 6.64 9.67 -33.17
C HIS A 41 6.10 8.73 -32.07
N VAL A 42 6.62 8.89 -30.85
CA VAL A 42 6.18 8.11 -29.70
C VAL A 42 4.78 8.63 -29.41
N MET A 43 3.78 7.80 -29.66
CA MET A 43 2.40 8.13 -29.32
C MET A 43 2.32 8.17 -27.79
N VAL A 44 2.33 9.38 -27.24
CA VAL A 44 2.08 9.59 -25.82
C VAL A 44 0.60 9.38 -25.60
N VAL A 45 0.24 8.25 -25.01
CA VAL A 45 -1.12 8.02 -24.53
C VAL A 45 -1.17 8.59 -23.11
N GLU A 46 -1.94 9.67 -22.94
CA GLU A 46 -2.25 10.19 -21.62
C GLU A 46 -3.15 9.18 -20.90
N VAL A 47 -2.61 8.52 -19.89
CA VAL A 47 -3.39 7.65 -19.01
C VAL A 47 -4.02 8.54 -17.95
N THR A 48 -5.29 8.88 -18.14
CA THR A 48 -6.10 9.49 -17.08
C THR A 48 -6.32 8.46 -15.98
N HIS A 49 -5.62 8.65 -14.86
CA HIS A 49 -5.91 7.92 -13.62
C HIS A 49 -7.22 8.45 -13.00
N GLU A 50 -8.34 8.25 -13.68
CA GLU A 50 -9.67 8.61 -13.15
C GLU A 50 -10.09 7.68 -12.00
N ALA A 51 -9.45 6.51 -11.89
CA ALA A 51 -9.57 5.62 -10.75
C ALA A 51 -8.30 5.68 -9.88
N PHE A 52 -8.08 6.81 -9.21
CA PHE A 52 -7.30 6.75 -7.97
C PHE A 52 -8.00 5.76 -7.05
N ALA A 53 -7.38 4.61 -6.78
CA ALA A 53 -7.85 3.74 -5.73
C ALA A 53 -7.94 4.59 -4.47
N GLN A 54 -9.17 4.81 -4.00
CA GLN A 54 -9.46 5.68 -2.88
C GLN A 54 -8.55 5.25 -1.71
N PRO A 55 -7.66 6.12 -1.20
CA PRO A 55 -6.78 5.73 -0.12
C PRO A 55 -7.64 5.23 1.04
N PHE A 56 -7.21 4.09 1.58
CA PHE A 56 -7.98 3.22 2.45
C PHE A 56 -8.82 3.97 3.50
N LEU A 57 -10.12 3.65 3.47
CA LEU A 57 -11.07 3.44 4.57
C LEU A 57 -10.74 4.14 5.90
N ASN A 58 -11.66 5.00 6.33
CA ASN A 58 -11.80 5.58 7.67
C ASN A 58 -10.95 4.88 8.76
N PRO A 59 -10.06 5.60 9.47
CA PRO A 59 -9.14 5.00 10.47
C PRO A 59 -9.86 4.20 11.58
N SER A 60 -11.16 4.42 11.77
CA SER A 60 -12.00 3.68 12.71
C SER A 60 -12.35 2.25 12.27
N ILE A 61 -12.18 1.89 11.00
CA ILE A 61 -12.62 0.57 10.48
C ILE A 61 -11.96 -0.62 11.18
N ILE A 62 -10.70 -0.45 11.60
CA ILE A 62 -9.98 -1.50 12.32
C ILE A 62 -10.62 -1.68 13.71
N GLN A 63 -11.00 -0.59 14.36
CA GLN A 63 -11.63 -0.64 15.68
C GLN A 63 -13.05 -1.20 15.62
N GLU A 64 -13.81 -0.88 14.57
CA GLU A 64 -15.15 -1.44 14.33
C GLU A 64 -15.07 -2.95 14.12
N ARG A 65 -14.17 -3.44 13.26
CA ARG A 65 -13.96 -4.89 13.05
C ARG A 65 -13.60 -5.63 14.34
N ILE A 66 -12.74 -5.04 15.17
CA ILE A 66 -12.38 -5.63 16.47
C ILE A 66 -13.61 -5.74 17.39
N LYS A 67 -14.49 -4.74 17.39
CA LYS A 67 -15.73 -4.77 18.18
C LYS A 67 -16.70 -5.83 17.66
N ASP A 68 -16.86 -5.91 16.35
CA ASP A 68 -17.75 -6.87 15.69
C ASP A 68 -17.29 -8.31 15.94
N ASP A 69 -16.00 -8.59 15.77
CA ASP A 69 -15.40 -9.91 16.07
C ASP A 69 -15.62 -10.33 17.53
N ARG A 70 -15.50 -9.37 18.47
CA ARG A 70 -15.76 -9.63 19.89
C ARG A 70 -17.22 -9.95 20.14
N GLN A 71 -18.15 -9.21 19.54
CA GLN A 71 -19.59 -9.45 19.68
C GLN A 71 -19.98 -10.80 19.06
N TRP A 72 -19.43 -11.15 17.91
CA TRP A 72 -19.63 -12.43 17.25
C TRP A 72 -19.21 -13.61 18.13
N ARG A 73 -18.02 -13.53 18.76
CA ARG A 73 -17.54 -14.55 19.69
C ARG A 73 -18.45 -14.71 20.91
N ILE A 74 -18.92 -13.61 21.50
CA ILE A 74 -19.85 -13.65 22.64
C ILE A 74 -21.19 -14.28 22.23
N ALA A 75 -21.70 -13.99 21.03
CA ALA A 75 -22.93 -14.59 20.52
C ALA A 75 -22.76 -16.11 20.34
N GLN A 76 -21.64 -16.55 19.77
CA GLN A 76 -21.31 -17.97 19.60
C GLN A 76 -21.18 -18.72 20.93
N GLU A 77 -20.56 -18.10 21.94
CA GLU A 77 -20.47 -18.69 23.29
C GLU A 77 -21.84 -18.81 23.95
N LYS A 78 -22.72 -17.81 23.79
CA LYS A 78 -24.10 -17.86 24.29
C LYS A 78 -24.95 -18.91 23.58
N GLU A 79 -24.73 -19.13 22.29
CA GLU A 79 -25.41 -20.16 21.52
C GLU A 79 -24.98 -21.56 21.98
N LYS A 80 -23.68 -21.78 22.15
CA LYS A 80 -23.12 -23.04 22.69
C LYS A 80 -23.54 -23.29 24.14
N ALA A 81 -23.65 -22.26 24.96
CA ALA A 81 -24.11 -22.39 26.34
C ALA A 81 -25.62 -22.66 26.48
N LYS A 82 -26.41 -22.46 25.41
CA LYS A 82 -27.84 -22.80 25.37
C LYS A 82 -28.10 -24.25 24.92
N GLU A 83 -27.07 -24.96 24.47
CA GLU A 83 -27.16 -26.37 24.08
C GLU A 83 -26.40 -27.26 25.09
N PRO A 84 -26.91 -27.33 26.34
CA PRO A 84 -26.94 -28.61 27.02
C PRO A 84 -28.32 -28.81 27.63
N ASP A 85 -29.17 -29.62 26.99
CA ASP A 85 -30.24 -30.44 27.61
C ASP A 85 -31.22 -31.02 26.55
N ALA A 86 -30.69 -31.60 25.46
CA ALA A 86 -31.49 -32.38 24.51
C ALA A 86 -30.93 -33.78 24.23
N ALA A 87 -30.07 -34.29 25.12
CA ALA A 87 -29.51 -35.64 25.01
C ALA A 87 -29.43 -36.35 26.37
N SER A 88 -30.54 -36.39 27.11
CA SER A 88 -30.69 -37.32 28.24
C SER A 88 -32.15 -37.70 28.47
N SER A 89 -32.73 -38.41 27.51
CA SER A 89 -33.96 -39.17 27.76
C SER A 89 -34.07 -40.36 26.80
N SER A 90 -33.25 -41.40 26.98
CA SER A 90 -33.51 -42.75 26.43
C SER A 90 -32.57 -43.79 27.04
N GLN A 91 -32.96 -44.36 28.18
CA GLN A 91 -32.60 -45.71 28.66
C GLN A 91 -33.50 -45.99 29.87
N ALA A 92 -34.67 -46.65 29.75
CA ALA A 92 -34.88 -48.10 29.62
C ALA A 92 -34.28 -48.91 30.78
N HIS A 93 -35.10 -49.22 31.80
CA HIS A 93 -35.59 -50.58 32.10
C HIS A 93 -36.49 -50.59 33.35
#